data_AF-A0A6A4QJQ9-F1
#
_entry.id   AF-A0A6A4QJQ9-F1
#
_cell.length_a   1.000
_cell.length_b   1.000
_cell.length_c   1.000
_cell.angle_alpha   90.00
_cell.angle_beta   90.00
_cell.angle_gamma   90.00
#
_symmetry.space_group_name_H-M   'P 1'
#
loop_
_entity.id
_entity.type
_entity.pdbx_description
1 polymer ?
#
loop_
_entity_poly.entity_id
_entity_poly.type
_entity_poly.pdbx_seq_one_letter_code
_entity_poly.pdbx_strand_id
1 'polypeptide(L)'
;MVQLHQHQLHEKMQRTREEEKTEAVQKRKRNDTSFINDNIDILTEILKRLDGPSLGVSSCVCRLWCNLTHNNDSLWEHLCFRHLSTPPPPSVRAMVAALGGYKRLYMVCVRPVLSRLGESEESKEASLDSA
;
A
#
# COMPACT_ATOMS: atom_id res chain seq x y z
N MET A 1 -50.89 39.97 10.46
CA MET A 1 -50.60 38.63 9.92
C MET A 1 -49.61 38.63 8.76
N VAL A 2 -49.74 39.54 7.78
CA VAL A 2 -48.86 39.59 6.59
C VAL A 2 -47.36 39.78 6.92
N GLN A 3 -47.03 40.68 7.85
CA GLN A 3 -45.63 40.93 8.26
C GLN A 3 -44.97 39.72 8.94
N LEU A 4 -45.71 38.99 9.77
CA LEU A 4 -45.22 37.78 10.43
C LEU A 4 -44.92 36.67 9.40
N HIS A 5 -45.78 36.55 8.39
CA HIS A 5 -45.58 35.59 7.31
C HIS A 5 -44.33 35.89 6.47
N GLN A 6 -44.08 37.17 6.15
CA GLN A 6 -42.86 37.56 5.44
C GLN A 6 -41.58 37.32 6.26
N HIS A 7 -41.61 37.59 7.57
CA HIS A 7 -40.49 37.30 8.46
C HIS A 7 -40.18 35.80 8.50
N GLN A 8 -41.21 34.95 8.63
CA GLN A 8 -41.06 33.49 8.64
C GLN A 8 -40.50 32.94 7.32
N LEU A 9 -40.90 33.51 6.18
CA LEU A 9 -40.37 33.11 4.87
C LEU A 9 -38.88 33.46 4.73
N HIS A 10 -38.47 34.62 5.24
CA HIS A 10 -37.07 35.04 5.18
C HIS A 10 -36.16 34.18 6.07
N GLU A 11 -36.59 33.85 7.29
CA GLU A 11 -35.85 32.93 8.17
C GLU A 11 -35.74 31.52 7.59
N LYS A 12 -36.80 31.03 6.94
CA LYS A 12 -36.79 29.71 6.30
C LYS A 12 -35.81 29.67 5.12
N MET A 13 -35.76 30.74 4.34
CA MET A 13 -34.83 30.89 3.21
C MET A 13 -33.37 31.02 3.67
N GLN A 14 -33.12 31.68 4.80
CA GLN A 14 -31.78 31.76 5.40
C GLN A 14 -31.31 30.40 5.91
N ARG A 15 -32.18 29.64 6.57
CA ARG A 15 -31.86 28.27 7.04
C ARG A 15 -31.51 27.32 5.90
N THR A 16 -32.30 27.27 4.83
CA THR A 16 -31.98 26.42 3.66
C THR A 16 -30.66 26.83 3.00
N ARG A 17 -30.37 28.14 2.92
CA ARG A 17 -29.11 28.62 2.36
C ARG A 17 -27.90 28.27 3.22
N GLU A 18 -28.05 28.25 4.54
CA GLU A 18 -26.99 27.82 5.46
C GLU A 18 -26.75 26.31 5.39
N GLU A 19 -27.81 25.51 5.35
CA GLU A 19 -27.76 24.05 5.17
C GLU A 19 -27.04 23.68 3.86
N GLU A 20 -27.45 24.25 2.71
CA GLU A 20 -26.80 24.03 1.41
C GLU A 20 -25.31 24.43 1.42
N LYS A 21 -24.97 25.51 2.12
CA LYS A 21 -23.59 25.99 2.23
C LYS A 21 -22.73 25.04 3.08
N THR A 22 -23.29 24.51 4.17
CA THR A 22 -22.59 23.52 5.02
C THR A 22 -22.37 22.20 4.27
N GLU A 23 -23.36 21.71 3.53
CA GLU A 23 -23.25 20.50 2.71
C GLU A 23 -22.21 20.67 1.58
N ALA A 24 -22.20 21.83 0.90
CA ALA A 24 -21.21 22.12 -0.14
C ALA A 24 -19.77 22.19 0.40
N VAL A 25 -19.57 22.75 1.59
CA VAL A 25 -18.26 22.80 2.26
C VAL A 25 -17.81 21.40 2.69
N GLN A 26 -18.71 20.59 3.25
CA GLN A 26 -18.41 19.20 3.62
C GLN A 26 -18.08 18.35 2.39
N LYS A 27 -18.81 18.52 1.29
CA LYS A 27 -18.57 17.81 0.03
C LYS A 27 -17.22 18.18 -0.60
N ARG A 28 -16.83 19.46 -0.55
CA ARG A 28 -15.49 19.92 -0.98
C ARG A 28 -14.39 19.31 -0.12
N LYS A 29 -14.55 19.36 1.21
CA LYS A 29 -13.56 18.82 2.16
C LYS A 29 -13.35 17.30 2.01
N ARG A 30 -14.39 16.56 1.60
CA ARG A 30 -14.31 15.12 1.28
C ARG A 30 -13.56 14.83 -0.01
N ASN A 31 -13.59 15.76 -0.98
CA ASN A 31 -12.89 15.62 -2.25
C ASN A 31 -11.42 16.06 -2.18
N ASP A 32 -11.05 16.87 -1.21
CA ASP A 32 -9.68 17.39 -1.06
C ASP A 32 -8.74 16.42 -0.31
N THR A 33 -9.26 15.35 0.28
CA THR A 33 -8.45 14.30 0.90
C THR A 33 -8.13 13.23 -0.13
N SER A 34 -7.04 13.42 -0.88
CA SER A 34 -6.48 12.33 -1.68
C SER A 34 -6.05 11.20 -0.75
N PHE A 35 -6.68 10.04 -0.88
CA PHE A 35 -6.30 8.88 -0.07
C PHE A 35 -5.19 8.12 -0.80
N ILE A 36 -4.24 7.55 -0.06
CA ILE A 36 -3.14 6.78 -0.65
C ILE A 36 -3.64 5.62 -1.54
N ASN A 37 -4.82 5.08 -1.22
CA ASN A 37 -5.45 4.00 -1.99
C ASN A 37 -6.03 4.47 -3.33
N ASP A 38 -6.17 5.78 -3.55
CA ASP A 38 -6.65 6.33 -4.82
C ASP A 38 -5.52 6.37 -5.88
N ASN A 39 -4.26 6.27 -5.44
CA ASN A 39 -3.07 6.33 -6.29
C ASN A 39 -2.33 4.99 -6.29
N ILE A 40 -2.78 4.06 -7.14
CA ILE A 40 -2.26 2.69 -7.20
C ILE A 40 -0.76 2.64 -7.51
N ASP A 41 -0.27 3.55 -8.35
CA ASP A 41 1.15 3.60 -8.72
C ASP A 41 2.02 3.99 -7.52
N ILE A 42 1.61 5.01 -6.78
CA ILE A 42 2.30 5.46 -5.55
C ILE A 42 2.26 4.36 -4.49
N LEU A 43 1.09 3.74 -4.29
CA LEU A 43 0.94 2.64 -3.36
C LEU A 43 1.84 1.46 -3.77
N THR A 44 1.91 1.12 -5.05
CA THR A 44 2.77 0.05 -5.57
C THR A 44 4.25 0.36 -5.32
N GLU A 45 4.70 1.59 -5.56
CA GLU A 45 6.09 2.00 -5.29
C GLU A 45 6.44 2.00 -3.79
N ILE A 46 5.49 2.32 -2.92
CA ILE A 46 5.67 2.18 -1.47
C ILE A 46 5.83 0.70 -1.11
N LEU A 47 4.95 -0.16 -1.62
CA LEU A 47 4.99 -1.60 -1.37
C LEU A 47 6.30 -2.24 -1.89
N LYS A 48 6.86 -1.77 -3.01
CA LYS A 48 8.16 -2.26 -3.54
C LYS A 48 9.34 -2.04 -2.59
N ARG A 49 9.25 -1.04 -1.69
CA ARG A 49 10.33 -0.71 -0.75
C ARG A 49 10.37 -1.63 0.47
N LEU A 50 9.26 -2.32 0.74
CA LEU A 50 9.12 -3.21 1.89
C LEU A 50 9.95 -4.49 1.73
N ASP A 51 10.37 -5.05 2.84
CA ASP A 51 10.88 -6.41 2.91
C ASP A 51 9.73 -7.44 2.91
N GLY A 52 10.06 -8.72 2.70
CA GLY A 52 9.05 -9.78 2.56
C GLY A 52 8.09 -9.90 3.75
N PRO A 53 8.59 -9.93 5.01
CA PRO A 53 7.74 -9.89 6.20
C PRO A 53 6.77 -8.70 6.23
N SER A 54 7.26 -7.48 6.00
CA SER A 54 6.42 -6.27 6.00
C SER A 54 5.40 -6.27 4.87
N LEU A 55 5.73 -6.83 3.70
CA LEU A 55 4.78 -7.01 2.59
C LEU A 55 3.65 -7.97 2.99
N GLY A 56 3.97 -9.00 3.77
CA GLY A 56 2.99 -9.91 4.37
C GLY A 56 2.02 -9.20 5.32
N VAL A 57 2.54 -8.42 6.27
CA VAL A 57 1.72 -7.63 7.21
C VAL A 57 0.87 -6.59 6.48
N SER A 58 1.42 -5.96 5.44
CA SER A 58 0.72 -4.97 4.62
C SER A 58 -0.52 -5.55 3.92
N SER A 59 -0.51 -6.84 3.59
CA SER A 59 -1.69 -7.50 2.99
C SER A 59 -2.93 -7.46 3.91
N CYS A 60 -2.73 -7.31 5.22
CA CYS A 60 -3.80 -7.29 6.22
C CYS A 60 -4.49 -5.93 6.37
N VAL A 61 -3.99 -4.86 5.73
CA VAL A 61 -4.50 -3.49 5.91
C VAL A 61 -5.91 -3.33 5.33
N CYS A 62 -6.10 -3.74 4.07
CA CYS A 62 -7.39 -3.71 3.39
C CYS A 62 -7.39 -4.61 2.15
N ARG A 63 -8.55 -4.77 1.50
CA ARG A 63 -8.69 -5.60 0.29
C ARG A 63 -7.79 -5.15 -0.86
N LEU A 64 -7.60 -3.83 -1.03
CA LEU A 64 -6.73 -3.30 -2.08
C LEU A 64 -5.28 -3.73 -1.86
N TRP A 65 -4.78 -3.56 -0.65
CA TRP A 65 -3.40 -3.93 -0.29
C TRP A 65 -3.20 -5.44 -0.37
N CYS A 66 -4.19 -6.22 0.08
CA CYS A 66 -4.20 -7.68 -0.10
C CYS A 66 -4.08 -8.05 -1.59
N ASN A 67 -4.92 -7.47 -2.45
CA ASN A 67 -4.87 -7.74 -3.89
C ASN A 67 -3.53 -7.36 -4.53
N LEU A 68 -2.97 -6.19 -4.19
CA LEU A 68 -1.68 -5.75 -4.71
C LEU A 68 -0.56 -6.69 -4.26
N THR A 69 -0.46 -6.96 -2.96
CA THR A 69 0.58 -7.84 -2.40
C THR A 69 0.45 -9.30 -2.85
N HIS A 70 -0.74 -9.76 -3.24
CA HIS A 70 -0.93 -11.13 -3.72
C HIS A 70 -0.74 -11.30 -5.22
N ASN A 71 -1.24 -10.37 -6.04
CA ASN A 71 -1.37 -10.56 -7.48
C ASN A 71 -0.37 -9.74 -8.29
N ASN A 72 0.29 -8.74 -7.70
CA ASN A 72 1.26 -7.92 -8.41
C ASN A 72 2.66 -8.55 -8.37
N ASP A 73 2.97 -9.33 -9.39
CA ASP A 73 4.26 -10.03 -9.52
C ASP A 73 5.46 -9.08 -9.58
N SER A 74 5.29 -7.83 -10.02
CA SER A 74 6.39 -6.85 -10.06
C SER A 74 6.90 -6.46 -8.66
N LEU A 75 6.06 -6.55 -7.62
CA LEU A 75 6.48 -6.34 -6.23
C LEU A 75 7.47 -7.43 -5.81
N TRP A 76 7.13 -8.68 -6.13
CA TRP A 76 7.92 -9.85 -5.78
C TRP A 76 9.17 -9.98 -6.65
N GLU A 77 9.10 -9.60 -7.92
CA GLU A 77 10.26 -9.48 -8.80
C GLU A 77 11.26 -8.47 -8.21
N HIS A 78 10.80 -7.26 -7.88
CA HIS A 78 11.67 -6.26 -7.28
C HIS A 78 12.30 -6.78 -5.98
N LEU A 79 11.52 -7.43 -5.12
CA LEU A 79 12.02 -8.01 -3.87
C LEU A 79 13.09 -9.10 -4.09
N CYS A 80 12.91 -9.97 -5.09
CA CYS A 80 13.88 -11.04 -5.40
C CYS A 80 15.19 -10.51 -5.97
N PHE A 81 15.14 -9.43 -6.75
CA PHE A 81 16.29 -8.92 -7.52
C PHE A 81 16.85 -7.58 -7.01
N ARG A 82 16.31 -6.98 -5.94
CA ARG A 82 16.72 -5.65 -5.44
C ARG A 82 18.21 -5.49 -5.13
N HIS A 83 18.89 -6.58 -4.81
CA HIS A 83 20.33 -6.58 -4.50
C HIS A 83 21.20 -7.01 -5.68
N LEU A 84 20.59 -7.37 -6.81
CA LEU A 84 21.29 -7.80 -8.01
C LEU A 84 21.44 -6.60 -8.94
N SER A 85 22.68 -6.32 -9.37
CA SER A 85 22.98 -5.19 -10.24
C SER A 85 22.46 -5.37 -11.68
N THR A 86 22.01 -6.57 -12.02
CA THR A 86 21.53 -6.91 -13.36
C THR A 86 20.10 -7.45 -13.33
N PRO A 87 19.24 -7.06 -14.28
CA PRO A 87 17.90 -7.60 -14.39
C PRO A 87 17.94 -9.10 -14.73
N PRO A 88 16.92 -9.88 -14.33
CA PRO A 88 16.88 -11.31 -14.58
C PRO A 88 16.96 -11.61 -16.09
N PRO A 89 17.83 -12.53 -16.51
CA PRO A 89 17.89 -12.95 -17.90
C PRO A 89 16.57 -13.62 -18.32
N PRO A 90 16.21 -13.63 -19.62
CA PRO A 90 14.93 -14.17 -20.09
C PRO A 90 14.65 -15.63 -19.68
N SER A 91 15.70 -16.45 -19.55
CA SER A 91 15.61 -17.83 -19.07
C SER A 91 15.07 -17.92 -17.63
N VAL A 92 15.46 -16.97 -16.77
CA VAL A 92 14.96 -16.90 -15.39
C VAL A 92 13.48 -16.58 -15.37
N ARG A 93 13.00 -15.68 -16.24
CA ARG A 93 11.56 -15.39 -16.36
C ARG A 93 10.74 -16.63 -16.75
N ALA A 94 11.25 -17.45 -17.66
CA ALA A 94 10.60 -18.71 -18.03
C ALA A 94 10.54 -19.71 -16.86
N MET A 95 11.63 -19.83 -16.09
CA MET A 95 11.64 -20.68 -14.89
C MET A 95 10.68 -20.15 -13.81
N VAL A 96 10.65 -18.84 -13.58
CA VAL A 96 9.73 -18.19 -12.64
C VAL A 96 8.28 -18.46 -13.05
N ALA A 97 7.97 -18.33 -14.34
CA ALA A 97 6.64 -18.63 -14.86
C ALA A 97 6.27 -20.11 -14.60
N ALA A 98 7.19 -21.04 -14.85
CA ALA A 98 6.97 -22.47 -14.56
C ALA A 98 6.81 -22.76 -13.05
N LEU A 99 7.45 -21.99 -12.18
CA LEU A 99 7.26 -22.05 -10.73
C LEU A 99 5.91 -21.47 -10.28
N GLY A 100 5.21 -20.72 -11.13
CA GLY A 100 3.96 -20.04 -10.80
C GLY A 100 4.12 -18.60 -10.32
N GLY A 101 5.18 -17.91 -10.74
CA GLY A 101 5.38 -16.47 -10.51
C GLY A 101 6.44 -16.14 -9.46
N TYR A 102 6.77 -14.84 -9.37
CA TYR A 102 7.86 -14.37 -8.50
C TYR A 102 7.54 -14.53 -7.01
N LYS A 103 6.26 -14.42 -6.62
CA LYS A 103 5.85 -14.70 -5.24
C LYS A 103 6.19 -16.12 -4.82
N ARG A 104 5.97 -17.10 -5.71
CA ARG A 104 6.27 -18.51 -5.42
C ARG A 104 7.78 -18.74 -5.37
N LEU A 105 8.55 -18.14 -6.28
CA LEU A 105 10.02 -18.13 -6.21
C LEU A 105 10.51 -17.58 -4.86
N TYR A 106 9.97 -16.44 -4.41
CA TYR A 106 10.37 -15.83 -3.14
C TYR A 106 10.16 -16.78 -1.97
N MET A 107 8.96 -17.38 -1.88
CA MET A 107 8.60 -18.23 -0.75
C MET A 107 9.39 -19.55 -0.72
N VAL A 108 9.66 -20.14 -1.88
CA VAL A 108 10.29 -21.47 -1.98
C VAL A 108 11.82 -21.38 -1.97
N CYS A 109 12.41 -20.35 -2.59
CA CYS A 109 13.85 -20.28 -2.83
C CYS A 109 14.52 -19.13 -2.07
N VAL A 110 13.99 -17.91 -2.16
CA VAL A 110 14.68 -16.71 -1.66
C VAL A 110 14.57 -16.59 -0.14
N ARG A 111 13.35 -16.67 0.40
CA ARG A 111 13.09 -16.51 1.84
C ARG A 111 13.86 -17.51 2.69
N PRO A 112 13.91 -18.82 2.38
CA PRO A 112 14.69 -19.76 3.18
C PRO A 112 16.18 -19.44 3.21
N VAL A 113 16.76 -19.00 2.07
CA VAL A 113 18.17 -18.60 2.02
C VAL A 113 18.41 -17.35 2.86
N LEU A 114 17.54 -16.34 2.75
CA LEU A 114 17.65 -15.10 3.54
C LEU A 114 17.55 -15.37 5.05
N SER A 115 16.64 -16.25 5.47
CA SER A 115 16.51 -16.62 6.89
C SER A 115 17.80 -17.24 7.44
N ARG A 116 18.43 -18.16 6.70
CA ARG A 116 19.70 -18.79 7.11
C ARG A 116 20.87 -17.82 7.13
N LEU A 117 20.88 -16.84 6.21
CA LEU A 117 21.92 -15.82 6.18
C LEU A 117 21.78 -14.82 7.34
N GLY A 118 20.55 -14.47 7.72
CA GLY A 118 20.29 -13.59 8.87
C GLY A 118 20.81 -14.18 10.19
N GLU A 119 20.57 -15.48 10.42
CA GLU A 119 21.09 -16.21 11.60
C GLU A 119 22.63 -16.18 11.70
N SER A 120 23.32 -16.16 10.56
CA SER A 120 24.78 -16.14 10.51
C SER A 120 25.39 -14.77 10.84
N GLU A 121 24.66 -13.68 10.65
CA GLU A 121 25.13 -12.32 10.94
C GLU A 121 24.88 -11.96 12.42
N GLU A 122 23.74 -12.37 12.98
CA GLU A 122 23.41 -12.18 14.40
C GLU A 122 24.40 -12.93 15.32
N SER A 123 24.91 -14.08 14.86
CA SER A 123 25.96 -14.85 15.55
C SER A 123 27.32 -14.14 15.57
N LYS A 124 27.62 -13.26 14.59
CA LYS A 124 28.87 -12.49 14.53
C LYS A 124 28.79 -11.24 15.41
N GLU A 125 27.64 -10.60 15.48
CA GLU A 125 27.43 -9.40 16.28
C GLU A 125 27.45 -9.71 17.78
N ALA A 126 26.88 -10.85 18.21
CA ALA A 126 26.98 -11.34 19.58
C ALA A 126 28.42 -11.66 20.04
N SER A 127 29.34 -11.95 19.11
CA SER A 127 30.77 -12.18 19.43
C SER A 127 31.56 -10.88 19.57
N LEU A 128 31.10 -9.77 18.99
CA LEU A 128 31.77 -8.46 19.09
C LEU A 128 31.40 -7.71 20.37
N ASP A 129 30.20 -7.93 20.92
CA ASP A 129 29.79 -7.37 22.23
C ASP A 129 30.37 -8.13 23.44
N SER A 130 31.10 -9.22 23.21
CA SER A 130 31.74 -10.02 24.27
C SER A 130 33.25 -9.82 24.37
N ALA A 131 33.84 -8.86 23.64
CA ALA A 131 35.27 -8.52 23.64
C ALA A 131 35.50 -7.09 24.12
#